data_AF-A0A522PDE0-F1
#
_entry.id   AF-A0A522PDE0-F1
#
_cell.length_a   1.000
_cell.length_b   1.000
_cell.length_c   1.000
_cell.angle_alpha   90.00
_cell.angle_beta   90.00
_cell.angle_gamma   90.00
#
_symmetry.space_group_name_H-M   'P 1'
#
loop_
_entity.id
_entity.type
_entity.pdbx_description
1 polymer ?
#
loop_
_entity_poly.entity_id
_entity_poly.type
_entity_poly.pdbx_seq_one_letter_code
_entity_poly.pdbx_strand_id
1 'polypeptide(L)'
;MGAGIAQVCLGAGHAVTLYDLDPAAVARGRARIEDGLQRLVARDRLSAEARAAALSRLAAADSVAAAADGAGLVIEAALEQLELKRS
;
A
#
# COMPACT_ATOMS: atom_id res chain seq x y z
N MET A 1 1.71 9.78 -2.02
CA MET A 1 2.94 8.97 -2.24
C MET A 1 2.78 7.53 -1.79
N GLY A 2 2.22 7.25 -0.60
CA GLY A 2 2.09 5.89 -0.03
C GLY A 2 1.58 4.80 -0.97
N ALA A 3 0.52 5.06 -1.75
CA ALA A 3 0.00 4.07 -2.71
C ALA A 3 1.04 3.62 -3.78
N GLY A 4 1.91 4.53 -4.24
CA GLY A 4 2.96 4.18 -5.20
C GLY A 4 4.04 3.31 -4.58
N ILE A 5 4.46 3.64 -3.35
CA ILE A 5 5.42 2.84 -2.56
C ILE A 5 4.85 1.44 -2.36
N ALA A 6 3.62 1.35 -1.85
CA ALA A 6 2.92 0.08 -1.64
C ALA A 6 2.84 -0.76 -2.91
N GLN A 7 2.47 -0.16 -4.05
CA GLN A 7 2.40 -0.86 -5.34
C GLN A 7 3.75 -1.48 -5.72
N VAL A 8 4.85 -0.74 -5.55
CA VAL A 8 6.21 -1.24 -5.85
C VAL A 8 6.58 -2.40 -4.92
N CYS A 9 6.35 -2.26 -3.61
CA CYS A 9 6.62 -3.31 -2.64
C CYS A 9 5.82 -4.58 -2.92
N LEU A 10 4.52 -4.47 -3.24
CA LEU A 10 3.67 -5.61 -3.60
C LEU A 10 4.15 -6.31 -4.87
N GLY A 11 4.54 -5.52 -5.88
CA GLY A 11 5.10 -6.03 -7.13
C GLY A 11 6.45 -6.75 -6.95
N ALA A 12 7.22 -6.35 -5.94
CA ALA A 12 8.46 -7.02 -5.54
C ALA A 12 8.23 -8.27 -4.67
N GLY A 13 6.98 -8.61 -4.31
CA GLY A 13 6.66 -9.82 -3.55
C GLY A 13 6.44 -9.60 -2.05
N HIS A 14 6.53 -8.38 -1.55
CA HIS A 14 6.34 -8.10 -0.12
C HIS A 14 4.86 -8.00 0.26
N ALA A 15 4.54 -8.34 1.52
CA ALA A 15 3.27 -8.01 2.14
C ALA A 15 3.24 -6.54 2.55
N VAL A 16 2.10 -5.88 2.37
CA VAL A 16 1.94 -4.46 2.71
C VAL A 16 0.63 -4.27 3.45
N THR A 17 0.70 -3.62 4.61
CA THR A 17 -0.45 -3.15 5.37
C THR A 17 -0.56 -1.64 5.23
N LEU A 18 -1.70 -1.15 4.76
CA LEU A 18 -1.99 0.28 4.68
C LEU A 18 -2.65 0.76 5.98
N TYR A 19 -2.29 1.95 6.39
CA TYR A 19 -2.96 2.66 7.48
C TYR A 19 -3.04 4.14 7.14
N ASP A 20 -4.16 4.76 7.52
CA ASP A 20 -4.39 6.20 7.51
C ASP A 20 -5.43 6.53 8.59
N LEU A 21 -5.39 7.75 9.12
CA LEU A 21 -6.40 8.24 10.06
C LEU A 21 -7.77 8.43 9.38
N ASP A 22 -7.79 8.68 8.07
CA ASP A 22 -9.00 8.72 7.24
C ASP A 22 -9.22 7.34 6.57
N PRO A 23 -10.23 6.55 6.99
CA PRO A 23 -10.54 5.28 6.33
C PRO A 23 -10.84 5.42 4.82
N ALA A 24 -11.36 6.57 4.40
CA ALA A 24 -11.59 6.84 2.98
C ALA A 24 -10.26 7.04 2.23
N ALA A 25 -9.20 7.53 2.88
CA ALA A 25 -7.86 7.60 2.29
C ALA A 25 -7.28 6.20 2.06
N VAL A 26 -7.48 5.26 2.99
CA VAL A 26 -7.10 3.85 2.80
C VAL A 26 -7.83 3.25 1.60
N ALA A 27 -9.14 3.45 1.49
CA ALA A 27 -9.93 2.96 0.37
C ALA A 27 -9.46 3.54 -0.98
N ARG A 28 -9.23 4.87 -1.04
CA ARG A 28 -8.67 5.53 -2.23
C ARG A 28 -7.27 5.00 -2.57
N GLY A 29 -6.42 4.78 -1.57
CA GLY A 29 -5.08 4.24 -1.73
C GLY A 29 -5.10 2.83 -2.32
N ARG A 30 -5.96 1.95 -1.77
CA ARG A 30 -6.17 0.60 -2.28
C ARG A 30 -6.65 0.60 -3.73
N ALA A 31 -7.67 1.39 -4.06
CA ALA A 31 -8.17 1.51 -5.43
C ALA A 31 -7.07 1.97 -6.41
N ARG A 32 -6.23 2.94 -6.00
CA ARG A 32 -5.12 3.42 -6.82
C ARG A 32 -4.05 2.34 -7.06
N ILE A 33 -3.77 1.49 -6.08
CA ILE A 33 -2.85 0.36 -6.23
C ILE A 33 -3.42 -0.68 -7.19
N GLU A 34 -4.69 -1.04 -7.02
CA GLU A 34 -5.38 -2.03 -7.87
C GLU A 34 -5.38 -1.62 -9.36
N ASP A 35 -5.71 -0.35 -9.62
CA ASP A 35 -5.67 0.28 -10.95
C ASP A 35 -4.23 0.42 -11.48
N GLY A 36 -3.27 0.76 -10.63
CA GLY A 36 -1.85 0.80 -10.98
C GLY A 36 -1.29 -0.56 -11.43
N LEU A 37 -1.63 -1.64 -10.72
CA LEU A 37 -1.26 -3.00 -11.11
C LEU A 37 -2.01 -3.43 -12.37
N GLN A 38 -3.29 -3.08 -12.52
CA GLN A 38 -4.06 -3.37 -13.73
C GLN A 38 -3.42 -2.72 -14.98
N ARG A 39 -2.94 -1.48 -14.88
CA ARG A 39 -2.21 -0.83 -15.96
C ARG A 39 -0.89 -1.52 -16.32
N LEU A 40 -0.21 -2.16 -15.36
CA LEU A 40 0.99 -2.95 -15.67
C LEU A 40 0.62 -4.22 -16.44
N VAL A 41 -0.49 -4.87 -16.09
CA VAL A 41 -1.03 -6.01 -16.85
C VAL A 41 -1.41 -5.59 -18.26
N ALA A 42 -2.13 -4.48 -18.43
CA ALA A 42 -2.53 -3.96 -19.74
C ALA A 42 -1.35 -3.55 -20.64
N ARG A 43 -0.14 -3.45 -20.09
CA ARG A 43 1.10 -3.14 -20.82
C ARG A 43 2.03 -4.36 -20.94
N ASP A 44 1.54 -5.56 -20.63
CA ASP A 44 2.31 -6.81 -20.62
C ASP A 44 3.56 -6.77 -19.72
N ARG A 45 3.54 -5.94 -18.68
CA ARG A 45 4.64 -5.79 -17.70
C ARG A 45 4.44 -6.59 -16.42
N LEU A 46 3.27 -7.22 -16.26
CA LEU A 46 2.87 -8.03 -15.11
C LEU A 46 1.80 -9.02 -15.58
N SER A 47 1.83 -10.29 -15.15
CA SER A 47 0.75 -11.21 -15.49
C SER A 47 -0.50 -10.99 -14.62
N ALA A 48 -1.65 -11.50 -15.06
CA ALA A 48 -2.88 -11.45 -14.28
C ALA A 48 -2.76 -12.20 -12.94
N GLU A 49 -2.06 -13.34 -12.95
CA GLU A 49 -1.78 -14.16 -11.76
C GLU A 49 -0.86 -13.42 -10.79
N ALA A 50 0.20 -12.78 -11.30
CA ALA A 50 1.10 -11.98 -10.48
C ALA A 50 0.39 -10.77 -9.88
N ARG A 51 -0.53 -10.13 -10.61
CA ARG A 51 -1.41 -9.09 -10.07
C ARG A 51 -2.31 -9.62 -8.95
N ALA A 52 -2.95 -10.76 -9.14
CA ALA A 52 -3.80 -11.36 -8.12
C ALA A 52 -3.00 -11.70 -6.86
N ALA A 53 -1.81 -12.27 -7.02
CA ALA A 53 -0.90 -12.58 -5.90
C ALA A 53 -0.39 -11.32 -5.19
N ALA A 54 -0.14 -10.23 -5.92
CA ALA A 54 0.18 -8.94 -5.30
C ALA A 54 -1.00 -8.42 -4.46
N LEU A 55 -2.23 -8.47 -4.98
CA LEU A 55 -3.39 -7.97 -4.26
C LEU A 55 -3.78 -8.81 -3.04
N SER A 56 -3.50 -10.12 -3.04
CA SER A 56 -3.72 -10.96 -1.86
C SER A 56 -2.79 -10.64 -0.69
N ARG A 57 -1.66 -9.97 -0.95
CA ARG A 57 -0.69 -9.50 0.04
C ARG A 57 -0.97 -8.08 0.57
N LEU A 58 -2.04 -7.43 0.09
CA LEU A 58 -2.42 -6.08 0.49
C LEU A 58 -3.50 -6.10 1.57
N ALA A 59 -3.15 -5.64 2.75
CA ALA A 59 -4.04 -5.50 3.90
C ALA A 59 -4.25 -4.02 4.28
N ALA A 60 -5.22 -3.78 5.17
CA ALA A 60 -5.46 -2.49 5.81
C ALA A 60 -5.58 -2.70 7.32
N ALA A 61 -5.09 -1.73 8.09
CA ALA A 61 -5.19 -1.71 9.54
C ALA A 61 -5.95 -0.46 10.01
N ASP A 62 -6.44 -0.50 11.25
CA ASP A 62 -7.21 0.55 11.92
C ASP A 62 -6.37 1.42 12.88
N SER A 63 -5.11 1.03 13.11
CA SER A 63 -4.17 1.74 13.97
C SER A 63 -2.74 1.55 13.49
N VAL A 64 -1.85 2.49 13.86
CA VAL A 64 -0.41 2.37 13.60
C VAL A 64 0.16 1.11 14.23
N ALA A 65 -0.26 0.79 15.46
CA ALA A 65 0.20 -0.40 16.17
C ALA A 65 -0.17 -1.69 15.42
N ALA A 66 -1.41 -1.82 14.96
CA ALA A 66 -1.83 -2.97 14.15
C ALA A 66 -1.14 -2.99 12.77
N ALA A 67 -0.86 -1.84 12.18
CA ALA A 67 -0.13 -1.76 10.91
C ALA A 67 1.34 -2.18 11.04
N ALA A 68 1.95 -1.91 12.20
CA ALA A 68 3.34 -2.22 12.49
C ALA A 68 3.55 -3.63 13.05
N ASP A 69 2.49 -4.31 13.49
CA ASP A 69 2.60 -5.66 14.06
C ASP A 69 3.19 -6.66 13.05
N GLY A 70 4.32 -7.27 13.42
CA GLY A 70 5.08 -8.16 12.55
C GLY A 70 5.75 -7.50 11.33
N ALA A 71 5.69 -6.17 11.18
CA ALA A 71 6.32 -5.47 10.06
C ALA A 71 7.83 -5.36 10.23
N GLY A 72 8.60 -5.78 9.22
CA GLY A 72 10.06 -5.62 9.20
C GLY A 72 10.53 -4.20 8.82
N LEU A 73 9.66 -3.39 8.21
CA LEU A 73 9.92 -2.01 7.81
C LEU A 73 8.60 -1.23 7.78
N VAL A 74 8.62 -0.01 8.30
CA VAL A 74 7.50 0.94 8.23
C VAL A 74 7.97 2.19 7.48
N ILE A 75 7.16 2.65 6.52
CA ILE A 75 7.43 3.86 5.74
C ILE A 75 6.29 4.85 5.96
N GLU A 76 6.62 6.01 6.52
CA GLU A 76 5.68 7.11 6.72
C GLU A 76 5.55 7.92 5.42
N ALA A 77 4.31 8.25 5.04
CA ALA A 77 3.99 9.02 3.83
C ALA A 77 2.73 9.89 4.00
N ALA A 78 2.55 10.42 5.20
CA ALA A 78 1.54 11.42 5.58
C ALA A 78 1.93 12.82 5.06
N LEU A 79 1.12 13.82 5.43
CA LEU A 79 1.33 15.21 5.02
C LEU A 79 2.69 15.75 5.46
N GLU A 80 3.21 16.70 4.71
CA GLU A 80 4.49 17.38 4.99
C GLU A 80 4.35 18.41 6.12
N GLN A 81 3.94 17.92 7.29
CA GLN A 81 3.79 18.69 8.53
C GLN A 81 4.59 17.99 9.63
N LEU A 82 5.59 18.68 10.16
CA LEU A 82 6.57 18.07 11.09
C LEU A 82 5.92 17.49 12.34
N GLU A 83 4.92 18.18 12.89
CA GLU A 83 4.20 17.74 14.09
C GLU A 83 3.45 16.43 13.83
N LEU A 84 2.75 16.32 12.69
CA LEU A 84 2.08 15.09 12.27
C LEU A 84 3.07 13.94 12.04
N LYS A 85 4.26 14.22 11.50
CA LYS A 85 5.28 13.19 11.29
C LYS A 85 5.94 12.69 12.57
N ARG A 86 5.77 13.40 13.69
CA ARG A 86 6.36 13.07 15.00
C ARG A 86 5.34 12.51 16.01
N SER A 87 4.07 12.39 15.63
CA SER A 87 3.01 11.88 16.49
C SER A 87 3.03 10.37 16.64
#